data_AF-A0A931B6H9-F1
#
_entry.id   AF-A0A931B6H9-F1
#
_cell.length_a   1.000
_cell.length_b   1.000
_cell.length_c   1.000
_cell.angle_alpha   90.00
_cell.angle_beta   90.00
_cell.angle_gamma   90.00
#
_symmetry.space_group_name_H-M   'P 1'
#
loop_
_entity.id
_entity.type
_entity.pdbx_description
1 polymer ?
#
loop_
_entity_poly.entity_id
_entity_poly.type
_entity_poly.pdbx_seq_one_letter_code
_entity_poly.pdbx_strand_id
1 'polypeptide(L)' 'MSLRIVVCVKYVPDATGERRFAEDFTTDRDGVDGLL' A
#
# COMPACT_ATOMS: atom_id res chain seq x y z
N MET A 1 -8.28 27.54 -22.60
CA MET A 1 -8.64 26.28 -21.89
C MET A 1 -7.51 25.94 -20.94
N SER A 2 -7.81 25.56 -19.69
CA SER A 2 -6.80 25.12 -18.70
C SER A 2 -6.86 23.60 -18.53
N LEU A 3 -5.68 22.97 -18.44
CA LEU A 3 -5.56 21.53 -18.23
C LEU A 3 -5.80 21.20 -16.75
N ARG A 4 -6.56 20.14 -16.47
CA ARG A 4 -6.80 19.62 -15.12
C ARG A 4 -6.23 18.22 -15.03
N ILE A 5 -5.35 17.99 -14.06
CA ILE A 5 -4.75 16.68 -13.78
C ILE A 5 -5.40 16.11 -12.53
N VAL A 6 -5.92 14.89 -12.63
CA VAL A 6 -6.45 14.14 -11.50
C VAL A 6 -5.49 13.01 -11.20
N VAL A 7 -5.08 12.90 -9.94
CA VAL A 7 -4.21 11.82 -9.47
C VAL A 7 -5.00 10.96 -8.50
N CYS A 8 -5.24 9.71 -8.89
CA CYS A 8 -5.81 8.71 -8.01
C CYS A 8 -4.69 8.14 -7.15
N VAL A 9 -4.86 8.20 -5.82
CA VAL A 9 -3.92 7.63 -4.85
C VAL A 9 -4.60 6.51 -4.08
N LYS A 10 -3.79 5.57 -3.58
CA LYS A 10 -4.26 4.48 -2.72
C LYS A 10 -3.36 4.39 -1.51
N TYR A 11 -3.95 4.49 -0.33
CA TYR A 11 -3.27 4.19 0.92
C TYR A 11 -2.98 2.69 1.03
N VAL A 12 -1.72 2.33 1.17
CA VAL A 12 -1.23 0.94 1.18
C VAL A 12 -0.23 0.72 2.32
N PRO A 13 -0.04 -0.51 2.81
CA PRO A 13 1.02 -0.80 3.77
C PRO A 13 2.40 -0.39 3.23
N ASP A 14 3.27 0.08 4.12
CA ASP A 14 4.66 0.42 3.81
C ASP A 14 5.39 -0.80 3.24
N ALA A 15 5.83 -0.67 1.99
CA ALA A 15 6.52 -1.75 1.29
C ALA A 15 7.97 -1.93 1.74
N THR A 16 8.53 -1.00 2.53
CA THR A 16 9.92 -1.03 3.01
C THR A 16 10.09 -1.76 4.35
N GLY A 17 8.99 -2.05 5.06
CA GLY A 17 8.99 -2.81 6.31
C GLY A 17 9.23 -4.32 6.13
N GLU A 18 9.34 -5.03 7.26
CA GLU A 18 9.38 -6.50 7.28
C GLU A 18 8.10 -7.09 6.65
N ARG A 19 8.26 -8.02 5.71
CA ARG A 19 7.14 -8.66 5.01
C ARG A 19 7.18 -10.16 5.23
N ARG A 20 6.05 -10.71 5.65
CA ARG A 20 5.85 -12.15 5.83
C ARG A 20 4.68 -12.62 4.99
N PHE A 21 4.71 -13.90 4.65
CA PHE A 21 3.57 -14.58 4.04
C PHE A 21 2.88 -15.44 5.10
N ALA A 22 1.55 -15.40 5.12
CA ALA A 22 0.76 -16.35 5.87
C ALA A 22 0.74 -17.73 5.17
N GLU A 23 0.19 -18.75 5.83
CA GLU A 23 0.14 -20.12 5.32
C GLU A 23 -0.67 -20.26 4.03
N ASP A 24 -1.61 -19.33 3.79
CA ASP A 24 -2.41 -19.25 2.57
C ASP A 24 -1.68 -18.53 1.41
N PHE A 25 -0.39 -18.23 1.59
CA PHE A 25 0.46 -17.50 0.66
C PHE A 25 0.05 -16.04 0.41
N THR A 26 -0.81 -15.47 1.26
CA THR A 26 -1.09 -14.04 1.23
C THR A 26 -0.04 -13.26 2.04
N THR A 27 0.18 -11.99 1.68
CA THR A 27 1.06 -11.11 2.48
C THR A 27 0.34 -10.75 3.78
N ASP A 28 1.01 -11.03 4.90
CA ASP A 28 0.61 -10.56 6.22
C ASP A 28 0.76 -9.03 6.27
N ARG A 29 -0.31 -8.34 6.68
CA ARG A 29 -0.40 -6.87 6.72
C ARG A 29 -0.76 -6.36 8.11
N ASP A 30 -0.91 -7.23 9.10
CA ASP A 30 -1.35 -6.84 10.42
C ASP A 30 -0.25 -6.02 11.13
N GLY A 31 -0.63 -4.88 11.69
CA GLY A 31 0.29 -4.01 12.43
C GLY A 31 1.35 -3.29 11.58
N VAL A 32 1.24 -3.34 10.25
CA VAL A 32 2.14 -2.60 9.34
C VAL A 32 1.60 -1.18 9.13
N ASP A 33 2.47 -0.18 9.30
CA ASP A 33 2.13 1.22 9.01
C ASP A 33 1.76 1.41 7.54
N GLY A 34 0.75 2.23 7.27
CA GLY A 34 0.36 2.56 5.90
C GLY A 34 0.93 3.89 5.41
N LEU A 35 1.15 3.99 4.09
CA LEU A 35 1.65 5.15 3.36
C LEU A 35 0.79 5.42 2.10
N LEU A 36 0.89 6.64 1.56
CA LEU A 36 0.30 7.03 0.27
C LEU A 36 1.30 6.85 -0.87
#